data_AF-A0A5N8VQM3-F1
#
_entry.id   AF-A0A5N8VQM3-F1
#
_cell.length_a   1.000
_cell.length_b   1.000
_cell.length_c   1.000
_cell.angle_alpha   90.00
_cell.angle_beta   90.00
_cell.angle_gamma   90.00
#
_symmetry.space_group_name_H-M   'P 1'
#
loop_
_entity.id
_entity.type
_entity.pdbx_description
1 polymer ?
#
loop_
_entity_poly.entity_id
_entity_poly.type
_entity_poly.pdbx_seq_one_letter_code
_entity_poly.pdbx_strand_id
1 'polypeptide(L)'
;MSATGASAPPSTPPARSPLFRAEQFVWLTARVLEQRLFAYHFLNGSPDPVETALDAYRNQDGGYGNALEPDLRGPVSQPLHTAHALRVLDAIGRCGGQRVERVCRYLTAVSTPDGALPAVHPSQRGYPAAPFVPVVDQPPSELLATGPVVGVLHRNEVWHAWLFRATDFCWQQIESLDKSHPYEIEAAVAFLDSAPDRPRAEAAADRLGRLVREQRLVALDPDRLDTYPVAPGYAPGEHHFPHDYARTPRSLARAWFTDEEVSRSLDFLASEQREDGGWPLRWRQWAAGPALEARPMVTVEALRTLRAYGRSVG
;
A
#
# COMPACT_ATOMS: atom_id res chain seq x y z
N MET A 1 -25.06 -12.83 63.75
CA MET A 1 -23.93 -12.27 63.00
C MET A 1 -23.90 -12.96 61.65
N SER A 2 -24.51 -12.34 60.64
CA SER A 2 -24.59 -12.90 59.28
C SER A 2 -23.51 -12.24 58.44
N ALA A 3 -22.41 -12.95 58.19
CA ALA A 3 -21.36 -12.50 57.29
C ALA A 3 -21.78 -12.78 55.85
N THR A 4 -22.14 -11.71 55.14
CA THR A 4 -22.34 -11.68 53.69
C THR A 4 -21.00 -11.90 53.00
N GLY A 5 -20.83 -13.04 52.34
CA GLY A 5 -19.71 -13.29 51.43
C GLY A 5 -19.84 -12.42 50.19
N ALA A 6 -19.00 -11.40 50.09
CA ALA A 6 -18.86 -10.60 48.88
C ALA A 6 -18.18 -11.47 47.79
N SER A 7 -18.87 -11.68 46.68
CA SER A 7 -18.31 -12.31 45.48
C SER A 7 -17.19 -11.42 44.93
N ALA A 8 -16.04 -12.02 44.63
CA ALA A 8 -14.93 -11.34 43.96
C ALA A 8 -15.41 -10.76 42.60
N PRO A 9 -14.92 -9.58 42.20
CA PRO A 9 -15.25 -9.01 40.90
C PRO A 9 -14.74 -9.94 39.79
N PRO A 10 -15.42 -9.98 38.62
CA PRO A 10 -14.97 -10.78 37.50
C PRO A 10 -13.56 -10.35 37.08
N SER A 11 -12.67 -11.35 36.93
CA SER A 11 -11.33 -11.18 36.38
C SER A 11 -11.42 -10.47 35.03
N THR A 12 -10.63 -9.39 34.86
CA THR A 12 -10.42 -8.73 33.58
C THR A 12 -10.15 -9.78 32.50
N PRO A 13 -10.91 -9.82 31.39
CA PRO A 13 -10.60 -10.74 30.31
C PRO A 13 -9.14 -10.53 29.87
N PRO A 14 -8.41 -11.60 29.49
CA PRO A 14 -7.03 -11.46 29.04
C PRO A 14 -6.98 -10.40 27.93
N ALA A 15 -5.96 -9.54 27.99
CA ALA A 15 -5.76 -8.51 26.98
C ALA A 15 -5.77 -9.18 25.60
N ARG A 16 -6.81 -8.90 24.81
CA ARG A 16 -6.98 -9.46 23.47
C ARG A 16 -5.82 -8.97 22.62
N SER A 17 -5.11 -9.88 21.96
CA SER A 17 -3.96 -9.53 21.12
C SER A 17 -4.36 -8.57 19.99
N PRO A 18 -3.42 -7.76 19.47
CA PRO A 18 -3.68 -6.90 18.32
C PRO A 18 -4.33 -7.66 17.15
N LEU A 19 -3.86 -8.88 16.86
CA LEU A 19 -4.39 -9.73 15.80
C LEU A 19 -5.85 -10.13 16.06
N PHE A 20 -6.20 -10.53 17.29
CA PHE A 20 -7.58 -10.88 17.63
C PHE A 20 -8.53 -9.69 17.43
N ARG A 21 -8.10 -8.49 17.84
CA ARG A 21 -8.93 -7.28 17.69
C ARG A 21 -9.09 -6.91 16.22
N ALA A 22 -8.03 -7.02 15.43
CA ALA A 22 -8.06 -6.78 13.99
C ALA A 22 -8.93 -7.81 13.26
N GLU A 23 -8.93 -9.07 13.70
CA GLU A 23 -9.81 -10.10 13.16
C GLU A 23 -11.28 -9.70 13.29
N GLN A 24 -11.70 -9.27 14.48
CA GLN A 24 -13.07 -8.77 14.71
C GLN A 24 -13.39 -7.56 13.82
N PHE A 25 -12.45 -6.62 13.71
CA PHE A 25 -12.59 -5.45 12.84
C PHE A 25 -12.79 -5.84 11.37
N VAL A 26 -11.97 -6.77 10.87
CA VAL A 26 -12.01 -7.23 9.47
C VAL A 26 -13.31 -7.95 9.17
N TRP A 27 -13.75 -8.88 10.03
CA TRP A 27 -15.02 -9.57 9.81
C TRP A 27 -16.23 -8.64 9.84
N LEU A 28 -16.17 -7.56 10.64
CA LEU A 28 -17.25 -6.59 10.76
C LEU A 28 -17.32 -5.62 9.56
N THR A 29 -16.18 -5.20 9.01
CA THR A 29 -16.11 -4.01 8.14
C THR A 29 -15.57 -4.26 6.74
N ALA A 30 -14.79 -5.34 6.55
CA ALA A 30 -14.03 -5.52 5.33
C ALA A 30 -14.85 -6.07 4.17
N ARG A 31 -14.47 -5.68 2.95
CA ARG A 31 -14.96 -6.34 1.73
C ARG A 31 -14.47 -7.78 1.72
N VAL A 32 -15.13 -8.63 0.93
CA VAL A 32 -14.76 -10.05 0.84
C VAL A 32 -13.29 -10.23 0.46
N LEU A 33 -12.73 -9.38 -0.40
CA LEU A 33 -11.32 -9.47 -0.77
C LEU A 33 -10.38 -9.33 0.44
N GLU A 34 -10.50 -8.26 1.23
CA GLU A 34 -9.67 -8.04 2.42
C GLU A 34 -9.91 -9.09 3.51
N GLN A 35 -11.14 -9.60 3.64
CA GLN A 35 -11.44 -10.75 4.51
C GLN A 35 -10.65 -11.99 4.11
N ARG A 36 -10.60 -12.31 2.81
CA ARG A 36 -9.82 -13.46 2.31
C ARG A 36 -8.32 -13.24 2.44
N LEU A 37 -7.84 -12.03 2.20
CA LEU A 37 -6.42 -11.66 2.42
C LEU A 37 -6.02 -11.79 3.88
N PHE A 38 -6.88 -11.35 4.81
CA PHE A 38 -6.64 -11.55 6.24
C PHE A 38 -6.56 -13.03 6.60
N ALA A 39 -7.54 -13.83 6.15
CA ALA A 39 -7.52 -15.28 6.40
C ALA A 39 -6.28 -15.96 5.81
N TYR A 40 -5.86 -15.60 4.59
CA TYR A 40 -4.64 -16.10 3.96
C TYR A 40 -3.41 -15.77 4.81
N HIS A 41 -3.26 -14.50 5.20
CA HIS A 41 -2.06 -14.05 5.92
C HIS A 41 -1.99 -14.47 7.38
N PHE A 42 -3.12 -14.64 8.07
CA PHE A 42 -3.13 -14.79 9.54
C PHE A 42 -3.82 -16.08 10.03
N LEU A 43 -4.65 -16.71 9.21
CA LEU A 43 -5.47 -17.86 9.61
C LEU A 43 -5.20 -19.12 8.77
N ASN A 44 -4.04 -19.18 8.11
CA ASN A 44 -3.63 -20.30 7.24
C ASN A 44 -4.63 -20.61 6.11
N GLY A 45 -5.32 -19.58 5.60
CA GLY A 45 -6.23 -19.72 4.45
C GLY A 45 -5.51 -20.06 3.15
N SER A 46 -6.21 -20.74 2.23
CA SER A 46 -5.72 -20.98 0.86
C SER A 46 -5.68 -19.68 0.03
N PRO A 47 -4.81 -19.58 -0.99
CA PRO A 47 -4.85 -18.47 -1.96
C PRO A 47 -6.10 -18.49 -2.86
N ASP A 48 -6.75 -19.63 -3.09
CA ASP A 48 -7.82 -19.74 -4.10
C ASP A 48 -9.08 -18.89 -3.78
N PRO A 49 -9.54 -18.79 -2.52
CA PRO A 49 -10.61 -17.86 -2.15
C PRO A 49 -10.24 -16.38 -2.37
N VAL A 50 -8.96 -16.01 -2.23
CA VAL A 50 -8.48 -14.65 -2.50
C VAL A 50 -8.61 -14.35 -3.99
N GLU A 51 -8.15 -15.27 -4.85
CA GLU A 51 -8.27 -15.14 -6.30
C GLU A 51 -9.73 -15.05 -6.74
N THR A 52 -10.60 -15.88 -6.17
CA THR A 52 -12.03 -15.87 -6.47
C THR A 52 -12.67 -14.52 -6.12
N ALA A 53 -12.31 -13.94 -4.97
CA ALA A 53 -12.79 -12.62 -4.58
C ALA A 53 -12.24 -11.52 -5.49
N LEU A 54 -10.97 -11.63 -5.91
CA LEU A 54 -10.32 -10.67 -6.81
C LEU A 54 -10.93 -10.71 -8.23
N ASP A 55 -11.30 -11.88 -8.72
CA ASP A 55 -11.88 -12.06 -10.06
C ASP A 55 -13.21 -11.27 -10.23
N ALA A 56 -13.92 -10.96 -9.14
CA ALA A 56 -15.12 -10.11 -9.17
C ALA A 56 -14.83 -8.66 -9.61
N TYR A 57 -13.58 -8.21 -9.52
CA TYR A 57 -13.14 -6.87 -9.94
C TYR A 57 -12.58 -6.83 -11.36
N ARG A 58 -12.37 -8.00 -11.98
CA ARG A 58 -11.70 -8.12 -13.28
C ARG A 58 -12.66 -7.82 -14.44
N ASN A 59 -12.20 -7.04 -15.39
CA ASN A 59 -12.93 -6.69 -16.61
C ASN A 59 -12.45 -7.46 -17.84
N GLN A 60 -13.25 -7.41 -18.92
CA GLN A 60 -12.97 -8.12 -20.17
C GLN A 60 -11.71 -7.62 -20.89
N ASP A 61 -11.34 -6.36 -20.69
CA ASP A 61 -10.14 -5.73 -21.25
C ASP A 61 -8.84 -6.22 -20.59
N GLY A 62 -8.93 -7.01 -19.52
CA GLY A 62 -7.78 -7.51 -18.75
C GLY A 62 -7.38 -6.62 -17.57
N GLY A 63 -7.98 -5.45 -17.42
CA GLY A 63 -7.81 -4.57 -16.27
C GLY A 63 -8.78 -4.89 -15.13
N TYR A 64 -8.76 -4.04 -14.10
CA TYR A 64 -9.61 -4.16 -12.92
C TYR A 64 -10.37 -2.86 -12.65
N GLY A 65 -11.60 -2.98 -12.17
CA GLY A 65 -12.53 -1.88 -11.90
C GLY A 65 -13.24 -2.02 -10.55
N ASN A 66 -14.46 -1.50 -10.46
CA ASN A 66 -15.42 -1.74 -9.37
C ASN A 66 -14.90 -1.33 -7.98
N ALA A 67 -14.20 -0.21 -7.91
CA ALA A 67 -13.68 0.35 -6.66
C ALA A 67 -12.66 -0.53 -5.92
N LEU A 68 -11.92 -1.38 -6.65
CA LEU A 68 -10.81 -2.15 -6.06
C LEU A 68 -9.80 -1.24 -5.32
N GLU A 69 -9.51 -0.09 -5.92
CA GLU A 69 -8.89 1.08 -5.30
C GLU A 69 -10.02 1.99 -4.80
N PRO A 70 -10.22 2.13 -3.48
CA PRO A 70 -11.39 2.81 -2.93
C PRO A 70 -11.59 4.26 -3.40
N ASP A 71 -10.53 4.96 -3.79
CA ASP A 71 -10.62 6.35 -4.27
C ASP A 71 -11.14 6.50 -5.71
N LEU A 72 -11.21 5.42 -6.49
CA LEU A 72 -11.79 5.41 -7.83
C LEU A 72 -13.06 4.56 -7.82
N ARG A 73 -14.19 5.10 -8.25
CA ARG A 73 -15.47 4.35 -8.28
C ARG A 73 -15.87 4.03 -9.71
N GLY A 74 -16.84 3.13 -9.84
CA GLY A 74 -17.40 2.75 -11.14
C GLY A 74 -16.77 1.48 -11.72
N PRO A 75 -17.30 1.01 -12.87
CA PRO A 75 -16.99 -0.29 -13.42
C PRO A 75 -15.73 -0.31 -14.29
N VAL A 76 -15.23 0.85 -14.71
CA VAL A 76 -14.16 0.96 -15.70
C VAL A 76 -12.82 0.50 -15.14
N SER A 77 -12.01 -0.12 -16.00
CA SER A 77 -10.65 -0.48 -15.62
C SER A 77 -9.78 0.76 -15.43
N GLN A 78 -8.99 0.80 -14.35
CA GLN A 78 -8.02 1.86 -14.08
C GLN A 78 -6.61 1.32 -13.77
N PRO A 79 -5.54 2.07 -14.06
CA PRO A 79 -4.18 1.71 -13.68
C PRO A 79 -4.03 1.41 -12.19
N LEU A 80 -4.58 2.27 -11.30
CA LEU A 80 -4.49 2.06 -9.85
C LEU A 80 -5.23 0.82 -9.35
N HIS A 81 -6.40 0.51 -9.91
CA HIS A 81 -7.08 -0.77 -9.65
C HIS A 81 -6.21 -1.96 -10.05
N THR A 82 -5.61 -1.89 -11.23
CA THR A 82 -4.78 -2.98 -11.77
C THR A 82 -3.49 -3.13 -10.97
N ALA A 83 -2.90 -2.03 -10.50
CA ALA A 83 -1.77 -2.05 -9.57
C ALA A 83 -2.14 -2.74 -8.24
N HIS A 84 -3.33 -2.45 -7.70
CA HIS A 84 -3.84 -3.15 -6.51
C HIS A 84 -3.99 -4.65 -6.78
N ALA A 85 -4.60 -5.04 -7.90
CA ALA A 85 -4.77 -6.45 -8.25
C ALA A 85 -3.43 -7.20 -8.38
N LEU A 86 -2.41 -6.58 -8.98
CA LEU A 86 -1.07 -7.16 -9.06
C LEU A 86 -0.44 -7.36 -7.68
N ARG A 87 -0.58 -6.39 -6.76
CA ARG A 87 -0.11 -6.55 -5.37
C ARG A 87 -0.80 -7.70 -4.64
N VAL A 88 -2.10 -7.89 -4.87
CA VAL A 88 -2.84 -9.02 -4.31
C VAL A 88 -2.30 -10.34 -4.87
N LEU A 89 -2.12 -10.45 -6.18
CA LEU A 89 -1.59 -11.65 -6.83
C LEU A 89 -0.17 -11.97 -6.37
N ASP A 90 0.70 -10.96 -6.22
CA ASP A 90 2.04 -11.11 -5.66
C ASP A 90 2.01 -11.63 -4.22
N ALA A 91 1.18 -11.02 -3.37
CA ALA A 91 1.07 -11.39 -1.96
C ALA A 91 0.67 -12.85 -1.73
N ILE A 92 -0.05 -13.44 -2.68
CA ILE A 92 -0.50 -14.84 -2.63
C ILE A 92 0.30 -15.80 -3.53
N GLY A 93 1.39 -15.32 -4.16
CA GLY A 93 2.25 -16.15 -5.02
C GLY A 93 1.59 -16.59 -6.35
N ARG A 94 0.68 -15.78 -6.88
CA ARG A 94 -0.12 -16.04 -8.10
C ARG A 94 0.09 -14.99 -9.19
N CYS A 95 1.11 -14.13 -9.06
CA CYS A 95 1.45 -13.14 -10.07
C CYS A 95 2.26 -13.76 -11.22
N GLY A 96 1.58 -14.52 -12.09
CA GLY A 96 2.19 -15.04 -13.31
C GLY A 96 1.19 -15.58 -14.35
N GLY A 97 1.73 -16.23 -15.38
CA GLY A 97 0.96 -16.92 -16.42
C GLY A 97 0.05 -16.02 -17.26
N GLN A 98 -0.96 -16.64 -17.88
CA GLN A 98 -1.87 -15.95 -18.81
C GLN A 98 -2.64 -14.78 -18.18
N ARG A 99 -2.87 -14.82 -16.86
CA ARG A 99 -3.56 -13.71 -16.16
C ARG A 99 -2.72 -12.46 -16.22
N VAL A 100 -1.44 -12.55 -15.85
CA VAL A 100 -0.51 -11.41 -15.88
C VAL A 100 -0.23 -10.95 -17.30
N GLU A 101 -0.15 -11.86 -18.27
CA GLU A 101 -0.02 -11.48 -19.68
C GLU A 101 -1.17 -10.56 -20.15
N ARG A 102 -2.41 -10.89 -19.78
CA ARG A 102 -3.58 -10.05 -20.10
C ARG A 102 -3.55 -8.71 -19.37
N VAL A 103 -3.07 -8.69 -18.12
CA VAL A 103 -2.84 -7.45 -17.38
C VAL A 103 -1.81 -6.57 -18.09
N CYS A 104 -0.67 -7.13 -18.50
CA CYS A 104 0.35 -6.37 -19.23
C CYS A 104 -0.16 -5.83 -20.58
N ARG A 105 -1.03 -6.58 -21.28
CA ARG A 105 -1.73 -6.10 -22.49
C ARG A 105 -2.64 -4.91 -22.18
N TYR A 106 -3.41 -4.99 -21.11
CA TYR A 106 -4.23 -3.86 -20.64
C TYR A 106 -3.37 -2.65 -20.31
N LEU A 107 -2.29 -2.83 -19.52
CA LEU A 107 -1.37 -1.76 -19.14
C LEU A 107 -0.72 -1.09 -20.36
N THR A 108 -0.38 -1.88 -21.38
CA THR A 108 0.10 -1.36 -22.68
C THR A 108 -0.93 -0.44 -23.34
N ALA A 109 -2.22 -0.78 -23.28
CA ALA A 109 -3.29 -0.04 -23.94
C ALA A 109 -3.66 1.27 -23.22
N VAL A 110 -3.43 1.35 -21.91
CA VAL A 110 -3.72 2.57 -21.10
C VAL A 110 -2.48 3.40 -20.78
N SER A 111 -1.33 3.01 -21.33
CA SER A 111 -0.09 3.76 -21.18
C SER A 111 -0.10 5.06 -21.97
N THR A 112 0.61 6.04 -21.42
CA THR A 112 1.01 7.28 -22.08
C THR A 112 2.00 7.01 -23.22
N PRO A 113 2.25 7.98 -24.13
CA PRO A 113 3.11 7.78 -25.30
C PRO A 113 4.57 7.36 -24.99
N ASP A 114 5.08 7.73 -23.82
CA ASP A 114 6.41 7.34 -23.32
C ASP A 114 6.45 5.92 -22.71
N GLY A 115 5.30 5.23 -22.63
CA GLY A 115 5.19 3.84 -22.21
C GLY A 115 5.01 3.63 -20.71
N ALA A 116 4.72 4.69 -19.96
CA ALA A 116 4.43 4.65 -18.53
C ALA A 116 2.92 4.72 -18.24
N LEU A 117 2.52 4.67 -16.98
CA LEU A 117 1.12 4.71 -16.58
C LEU A 117 0.76 6.09 -16.04
N PRO A 118 -0.41 6.63 -16.39
CA PRO A 118 -0.99 7.72 -15.64
C PRO A 118 -1.55 7.19 -14.30
N ALA A 119 -1.72 8.07 -13.31
CA ALA A 119 -2.45 7.72 -12.09
C ALA A 119 -3.91 7.35 -12.41
N VAL A 120 -4.56 8.12 -13.28
CA VAL A 120 -5.93 7.86 -13.71
C VAL A 120 -6.05 8.00 -15.21
N HIS A 121 -6.69 7.03 -15.85
CA HIS A 121 -6.98 7.06 -17.28
C HIS A 121 -8.28 7.87 -17.54
N PRO A 122 -8.40 8.62 -18.66
CA PRO A 122 -9.55 9.49 -18.93
C PRO A 122 -10.92 8.77 -18.96
N SER A 123 -10.92 7.44 -19.08
CA SER A 123 -12.14 6.60 -18.98
C SER A 123 -12.82 6.68 -17.61
N GLN A 124 -12.16 7.20 -16.57
CA GLN A 124 -12.77 7.46 -15.26
C GLN A 124 -13.87 8.53 -15.33
N ARG A 125 -13.87 9.36 -16.38
CA ARG A 125 -14.84 10.45 -16.56
C ARG A 125 -16.27 9.92 -16.51
N GLY A 126 -17.10 10.61 -15.73
CA GLY A 126 -18.50 10.23 -15.52
C GLY A 126 -18.73 9.28 -14.36
N TYR A 127 -17.68 8.79 -13.71
CA TYR A 127 -17.77 8.01 -12.48
C TYR A 127 -17.18 8.78 -11.28
N PRO A 128 -17.70 8.56 -10.06
CA PRO A 128 -17.16 9.22 -8.87
C PRO A 128 -15.69 8.85 -8.64
N ALA A 129 -14.90 9.83 -8.21
CA ALA A 129 -13.52 9.65 -7.79
C ALA A 129 -13.19 10.64 -6.67
N ALA A 130 -12.12 10.36 -5.93
CA ALA A 130 -11.60 11.28 -4.94
C ALA A 130 -11.32 12.67 -5.56
N PRO A 131 -11.76 13.79 -4.93
CA PRO A 131 -11.60 15.13 -5.51
C PRO A 131 -10.15 15.59 -5.72
N PHE A 132 -9.20 14.92 -5.06
CA PHE A 132 -7.76 15.18 -5.17
C PHE A 132 -7.08 14.33 -6.24
N VAL A 133 -7.84 13.53 -7.00
CA VAL A 133 -7.35 12.72 -8.12
C VAL A 133 -7.97 13.27 -9.41
N PRO A 134 -7.30 14.21 -10.10
CA PRO A 134 -7.88 14.89 -11.25
C PRO A 134 -8.00 13.94 -12.45
N VAL A 135 -9.15 13.97 -13.13
CA VAL A 135 -9.37 13.28 -14.41
C VAL A 135 -9.18 14.27 -15.54
N VAL A 136 -8.05 14.18 -16.24
CA VAL A 136 -7.69 15.07 -17.36
C VAL A 136 -7.70 14.30 -18.68
N ASP A 137 -7.75 15.00 -19.82
CA ASP A 137 -7.83 14.36 -21.15
C ASP A 137 -6.51 13.71 -21.57
N GLN A 138 -5.39 14.32 -21.21
CA GLN A 138 -4.04 13.81 -21.47
C GLN A 138 -3.25 13.77 -20.17
N PRO A 139 -3.48 12.75 -19.33
CA PRO A 139 -2.77 12.63 -18.07
C PRO A 139 -1.29 12.37 -18.33
N PRO A 140 -0.40 12.96 -17.50
CA PRO A 140 1.02 12.66 -17.59
C PRO A 140 1.28 11.25 -17.07
N SER A 141 2.44 10.73 -17.44
CA SER A 141 3.04 9.56 -16.81
C SER A 141 3.39 9.85 -15.37
N GLU A 142 3.11 8.93 -14.47
CA GLU A 142 3.40 9.10 -13.04
C GLU A 142 4.17 7.92 -12.48
N LEU A 143 5.26 8.24 -11.77
CA LEU A 143 6.03 7.24 -11.04
C LEU A 143 5.16 6.55 -9.98
N LEU A 144 4.22 7.28 -9.37
CA LEU A 144 3.27 6.77 -8.39
C LEU A 144 2.47 5.55 -8.88
N ALA A 145 2.05 5.58 -10.14
CA ALA A 145 1.32 4.47 -10.76
C ALA A 145 2.25 3.41 -11.37
N THR A 146 3.35 3.86 -11.97
CA THR A 146 4.24 3.00 -12.76
C THR A 146 5.18 2.17 -11.88
N GLY A 147 5.84 2.79 -10.90
CA GLY A 147 6.86 2.17 -10.05
C GLY A 147 6.39 0.92 -9.32
N PRO A 148 5.26 0.96 -8.58
CA PRO A 148 4.74 -0.20 -7.87
C PRO A 148 4.37 -1.37 -8.80
N VAL A 149 3.83 -1.07 -9.98
CA VAL A 149 3.47 -2.09 -10.97
C VAL A 149 4.72 -2.76 -11.53
N VAL A 150 5.67 -1.96 -12.00
CA VAL A 150 6.93 -2.45 -12.57
C VAL A 150 7.73 -3.24 -11.53
N GLY A 151 7.79 -2.76 -10.28
CA GLY A 151 8.44 -3.45 -9.17
C GLY A 151 7.83 -4.83 -8.90
N VAL A 152 6.50 -4.94 -8.82
CA VAL A 152 5.82 -6.23 -8.63
C VAL A 152 6.09 -7.19 -9.79
N LEU A 153 6.07 -6.69 -11.03
CA LEU A 153 6.31 -7.54 -12.21
C LEU A 153 7.75 -8.05 -12.28
N HIS A 154 8.75 -7.22 -11.96
CA HIS A 154 10.15 -7.67 -11.86
C HIS A 154 10.35 -8.69 -10.75
N ARG A 155 9.73 -8.47 -9.58
CA ARG A 155 9.79 -9.41 -8.45
C ARG A 155 9.31 -10.81 -8.81
N ASN A 156 8.34 -10.89 -9.72
CA ASN A 156 7.75 -12.15 -10.18
C ASN A 156 8.33 -12.63 -11.52
N GLU A 157 9.48 -12.09 -11.93
CA GLU A 157 10.20 -12.49 -13.15
C GLU A 157 9.33 -12.44 -14.42
N VAL A 158 8.37 -11.51 -14.45
CA VAL A 158 7.46 -11.37 -15.59
C VAL A 158 8.19 -10.74 -16.76
N TRP A 159 8.03 -11.33 -17.94
CA TRP A 159 8.52 -10.77 -19.19
C TRP A 159 7.37 -10.25 -20.06
N HIS A 160 7.46 -8.98 -20.47
CA HIS A 160 6.53 -8.38 -21.43
C HIS A 160 7.16 -7.15 -22.11
N ALA A 161 6.90 -6.94 -23.40
CA ALA A 161 7.51 -5.84 -24.17
C ALA A 161 7.26 -4.44 -23.55
N TRP A 162 6.07 -4.21 -23.00
CA TRP A 162 5.72 -2.98 -22.28
C TRP A 162 6.58 -2.73 -21.04
N LEU A 163 6.97 -3.78 -20.32
CA LEU A 163 7.71 -3.66 -19.06
C LEU A 163 9.08 -2.97 -19.28
N PHE A 164 9.71 -3.16 -20.44
CA PHE A 164 10.98 -2.49 -20.76
C PHE A 164 10.84 -0.96 -20.76
N ARG A 165 9.85 -0.42 -21.48
CA ARG A 165 9.63 1.04 -21.54
C ARG A 165 9.22 1.61 -20.18
N ALA A 166 8.34 0.92 -19.46
CA ALA A 166 7.94 1.33 -18.12
C ALA A 166 9.12 1.29 -17.12
N THR A 167 10.05 0.33 -17.28
CA THR A 167 11.28 0.25 -16.47
C THR A 167 12.21 1.41 -16.77
N ASP A 168 12.42 1.74 -18.05
CA ASP A 168 13.25 2.89 -18.45
C ASP A 168 12.69 4.21 -17.92
N PHE A 169 11.35 4.38 -17.98
CA PHE A 169 10.67 5.52 -17.38
C PHE A 169 10.93 5.60 -15.87
N CYS A 170 10.76 4.49 -15.12
CA CYS A 170 11.01 4.48 -13.68
C CYS A 170 12.43 4.91 -13.34
N TRP A 171 13.43 4.39 -14.06
CA TRP A 171 14.82 4.80 -13.88
C TRP A 171 15.01 6.29 -14.15
N GLN A 172 14.53 6.78 -15.30
CA GLN A 172 14.69 8.18 -15.68
C GLN A 172 14.06 9.11 -14.64
N GLN A 173 12.83 8.83 -14.20
CA GLN A 173 12.16 9.64 -13.19
C GLN A 173 12.97 9.65 -11.88
N ILE A 174 13.31 8.48 -11.34
CA ILE A 174 14.03 8.34 -10.07
C ILE A 174 15.38 9.07 -10.10
N GLU A 175 16.13 8.94 -11.18
CA GLU A 175 17.45 9.58 -11.32
C GLU A 175 17.35 11.10 -11.45
N SER A 176 16.23 11.61 -11.97
CA SER A 176 15.95 13.05 -12.10
C SER A 176 15.25 13.68 -10.87
N LEU A 177 14.86 12.89 -9.87
CA LEU A 177 14.12 13.40 -8.71
C LEU A 177 14.96 14.34 -7.85
N ASP A 178 14.71 15.64 -7.91
CA ASP A 178 15.36 16.65 -7.04
C ASP A 178 14.43 17.21 -5.97
N LYS A 179 13.11 17.23 -6.23
CA LYS A 179 12.06 17.57 -5.27
C LYS A 179 10.97 16.55 -5.41
N SER A 180 10.45 16.07 -4.28
CA SER A 180 9.46 14.98 -4.29
C SER A 180 8.52 15.09 -3.10
N HIS A 181 7.62 14.12 -3.00
CA HIS A 181 6.68 13.95 -1.90
C HIS A 181 6.66 12.47 -1.47
N PRO A 182 6.15 12.15 -0.26
CA PRO A 182 6.23 10.80 0.29
C PRO A 182 5.73 9.68 -0.62
N TYR A 183 4.55 9.81 -1.24
CA TYR A 183 4.01 8.76 -2.11
C TYR A 183 4.87 8.45 -3.35
N GLU A 184 5.54 9.46 -3.93
CA GLU A 184 6.41 9.25 -5.10
C GLU A 184 7.70 8.52 -4.68
N ILE A 185 8.23 8.84 -3.50
CA ILE A 185 9.36 8.10 -2.92
C ILE A 185 8.97 6.65 -2.60
N GLU A 186 7.81 6.40 -2.00
CA GLU A 186 7.31 5.04 -1.76
C GLU A 186 7.19 4.24 -3.07
N ALA A 187 6.68 4.88 -4.13
CA ALA A 187 6.59 4.28 -5.46
C ALA A 187 7.96 3.98 -6.07
N ALA A 188 8.94 4.87 -5.89
CA ALA A 188 10.32 4.64 -6.29
C ALA A 188 10.93 3.44 -5.55
N VAL A 189 10.76 3.35 -4.22
CA VAL A 189 11.25 2.23 -3.42
C VAL A 189 10.61 0.91 -3.86
N ALA A 190 9.30 0.89 -4.12
CA ALA A 190 8.61 -0.31 -4.58
C ALA A 190 9.21 -0.88 -5.87
N PHE A 191 9.64 0.00 -6.78
CA PHE A 191 10.40 -0.38 -7.97
C PHE A 191 11.83 -0.85 -7.63
N LEU A 192 12.61 -0.04 -6.92
CA LEU A 192 14.03 -0.30 -6.63
C LEU A 192 14.24 -1.58 -5.82
N ASP A 193 13.32 -1.91 -4.90
CA ASP A 193 13.34 -3.15 -4.12
C ASP A 193 13.32 -4.42 -4.98
N SER A 194 12.85 -4.31 -6.22
CA SER A 194 12.70 -5.45 -7.12
C SER A 194 13.42 -5.25 -8.46
N ALA A 195 14.08 -4.11 -8.68
CA ALA A 195 14.80 -3.81 -9.90
C ALA A 195 15.94 -4.83 -10.12
N PRO A 196 16.11 -5.38 -11.35
CA PRO A 196 17.14 -6.38 -11.64
C PRO A 196 18.58 -5.90 -11.49
N ASP A 197 18.86 -4.64 -11.84
CA ASP A 197 20.18 -4.02 -11.68
C ASP A 197 20.38 -3.59 -10.22
N ARG A 198 20.88 -4.52 -9.39
CA ARG A 198 21.03 -4.31 -7.94
C ARG A 198 21.98 -3.17 -7.57
N PRO A 199 23.20 -3.06 -8.15
CA PRO A 199 24.09 -1.95 -7.84
C PRO A 199 23.50 -0.58 -8.19
N ARG A 200 22.82 -0.46 -9.35
CA ARG A 200 22.13 0.79 -9.73
C ARG A 200 20.98 1.10 -8.77
N ALA A 201 20.23 0.07 -8.35
CA ALA A 201 19.11 0.23 -7.43
C ALA A 201 19.54 0.69 -6.04
N GLU A 202 20.62 0.12 -5.51
CA GLU A 202 21.23 0.50 -4.23
C GLU A 202 21.72 1.95 -4.28
N ALA A 203 22.48 2.33 -5.31
CA ALA A 203 22.96 3.70 -5.48
C ALA A 203 21.82 4.73 -5.59
N ALA A 204 20.76 4.41 -6.34
CA ALA A 204 19.58 5.26 -6.45
C ALA A 204 18.82 5.35 -5.12
N ALA A 205 18.63 4.23 -4.41
CA ALA A 205 17.98 4.21 -3.11
C ALA A 205 18.75 5.03 -2.07
N ASP A 206 20.08 4.93 -2.03
CA ASP A 206 20.92 5.74 -1.13
C ASP A 206 20.77 7.24 -1.40
N ARG A 207 20.69 7.64 -2.67
CA ARG A 207 20.42 9.03 -3.06
C ARG A 207 19.03 9.47 -2.58
N LEU A 208 18.00 8.66 -2.79
CA LEU A 208 16.65 8.96 -2.31
C LEU A 208 16.57 9.06 -0.78
N GLY A 209 17.29 8.21 -0.05
CA GLY A 209 17.35 8.27 1.42
C GLY A 209 17.91 9.60 1.94
N ARG A 210 18.94 10.16 1.27
CA ARG A 210 19.44 11.52 1.56
C ARG A 210 18.37 12.57 1.26
N LEU A 211 17.73 12.48 0.10
CA LEU A 211 16.66 13.40 -0.31
C LEU A 211 15.50 13.43 0.70
N VAL A 212 15.05 12.26 1.16
CA VAL A 212 13.98 12.09 2.16
C VAL A 212 14.32 12.79 3.47
N ARG A 213 15.58 12.68 3.93
CA ARG A 213 16.05 13.35 5.14
C ARG A 213 16.18 14.86 4.95
N GLU A 214 16.82 15.29 3.85
CA GLU A 214 17.05 16.71 3.52
C GLU A 214 15.73 17.48 3.39
N GLN A 215 14.73 16.88 2.73
CA GLN A 215 13.41 17.49 2.54
C GLN A 215 12.43 17.21 3.68
N ARG A 216 12.87 16.47 4.71
CA ARG A 216 12.09 16.14 5.91
C ARG A 216 10.77 15.44 5.56
N LEU A 217 10.80 14.56 4.57
CA LEU A 217 9.63 13.80 4.09
C LEU A 217 9.23 12.67 5.05
N VAL A 218 10.08 12.37 6.04
CA VAL A 218 9.88 11.33 7.04
C VAL A 218 9.85 11.92 8.46
N ALA A 219 8.82 11.57 9.22
CA ALA A 219 8.71 11.82 10.65
C ALA A 219 9.47 10.74 11.44
N LEU A 220 10.61 11.12 12.01
CA LEU A 220 11.46 10.22 12.81
C LEU A 220 11.10 10.22 14.29
N ASP A 221 10.36 11.24 14.73
CA ASP A 221 9.88 11.43 16.09
C ASP A 221 8.35 11.60 16.08
N PRO A 222 7.59 10.51 16.33
CA PRO A 222 6.13 10.55 16.38
C PRO A 222 5.55 11.42 17.49
N ASP A 223 6.33 11.78 18.52
CA ASP A 223 5.88 12.64 19.62
C ASP A 223 5.98 14.14 19.27
N ARG A 224 6.60 14.49 18.13
CA ARG A 224 6.89 15.87 17.68
C ARG A 224 6.54 16.12 16.22
N LEU A 225 5.36 15.66 15.81
CA LEU A 225 4.87 15.77 14.43
C LEU A 225 4.75 17.21 13.92
N ASP A 226 4.45 18.16 14.81
CA ASP A 226 4.37 19.60 14.52
C ASP A 226 5.67 20.17 13.93
N THR A 227 6.80 19.50 14.18
CA THR A 227 8.08 19.93 13.66
C THR A 227 8.30 19.49 12.21
N TYR A 228 7.59 18.50 11.70
CA TYR A 228 7.74 17.97 10.35
C TYR A 228 6.76 18.64 9.38
N PRO A 229 7.20 19.08 8.19
CA PRO A 229 6.28 19.65 7.21
C PRO A 229 5.36 18.56 6.66
N VAL A 230 4.10 18.90 6.44
CA VAL A 230 3.18 18.11 5.62
C VAL A 230 3.33 18.57 4.17
N ALA A 231 3.42 17.63 3.23
CA ALA A 231 3.59 17.96 1.82
C ALA A 231 2.37 18.74 1.28
N PRO A 232 2.55 19.73 0.39
CA PRO A 232 1.44 20.47 -0.20
C PRO A 232 0.40 19.54 -0.85
N GLY A 233 -0.89 19.75 -0.54
CA GLY A 233 -2.00 18.95 -1.08
C GLY A 233 -2.42 17.75 -0.21
N TYR A 234 -1.64 17.41 0.81
CA TYR A 234 -1.92 16.31 1.73
C TYR A 234 -2.91 16.73 2.82
N ALA A 235 -3.54 15.76 3.49
CA ALA A 235 -4.41 16.04 4.62
C ALA A 235 -3.63 16.63 5.81
N PRO A 236 -4.26 17.46 6.66
CA PRO A 236 -3.63 17.91 7.90
C PRO A 236 -3.17 16.72 8.75
N GLY A 237 -1.88 16.71 9.12
CA GLY A 237 -1.27 15.63 9.92
C GLY A 237 -0.93 14.36 9.15
N GLU A 238 -0.99 14.38 7.81
CA GLU A 238 -0.57 13.26 6.96
C GLU A 238 0.98 13.21 6.90
N HIS A 239 1.56 12.61 7.93
CA HIS A 239 2.99 12.32 8.03
C HIS A 239 3.28 10.88 7.64
N HIS A 240 4.47 10.67 7.10
CA HIS A 240 5.01 9.35 6.76
C HIS A 240 6.17 9.01 7.69
N PHE A 241 6.30 7.74 8.02
CA PHE A 241 7.21 7.22 9.02
C PHE A 241 8.18 6.21 8.37
N PRO A 242 9.30 5.86 9.04
CA PRO A 242 10.21 4.84 8.54
C PRO A 242 9.54 3.54 8.07
N HIS A 243 8.49 3.08 8.76
CA HIS A 243 7.75 1.88 8.38
C HIS A 243 6.94 2.00 7.09
N ASP A 244 6.61 3.21 6.62
CA ASP A 244 5.89 3.42 5.35
C ASP A 244 6.82 3.21 4.15
N TYR A 245 8.07 3.68 4.26
CA TYR A 245 9.12 3.49 3.26
C TYR A 245 9.74 2.09 3.30
N ALA A 246 10.03 1.58 4.51
CA ALA A 246 10.69 0.30 4.73
C ALA A 246 9.71 -0.69 5.37
N ARG A 247 8.69 -1.13 4.63
CA ARG A 247 7.64 -2.04 5.15
C ARG A 247 8.15 -3.44 5.52
N THR A 248 9.31 -3.82 5.01
CA THR A 248 9.99 -5.07 5.37
C THR A 248 11.48 -4.80 5.59
N PRO A 249 12.16 -5.62 6.42
CA PRO A 249 13.61 -5.47 6.63
C PRO A 249 14.45 -5.73 5.36
N ARG A 250 13.85 -6.28 4.30
CA ARG A 250 14.51 -6.53 3.00
C ARG A 250 14.43 -5.34 2.04
N SER A 251 13.68 -4.30 2.38
CA SER A 251 13.58 -3.10 1.54
C SER A 251 14.92 -2.35 1.53
N LEU A 252 15.31 -1.79 0.38
CA LEU A 252 16.47 -0.91 0.28
C LEU A 252 16.31 0.33 1.16
N ALA A 253 15.07 0.80 1.34
CA ALA A 253 14.78 1.92 2.24
C ALA A 253 15.10 1.62 3.71
N ARG A 254 15.26 0.35 4.09
CA ARG A 254 15.66 -0.01 5.45
C ARG A 254 17.00 0.59 5.85
N ALA A 255 17.94 0.73 4.90
CA ALA A 255 19.26 1.30 5.14
C ALA A 255 19.23 2.81 5.41
N TRP A 256 18.10 3.49 5.13
CA TRP A 256 17.97 4.93 5.37
C TRP A 256 17.86 5.28 6.84
N PHE A 257 17.52 4.30 7.70
CA PHE A 257 17.13 4.51 9.08
C PHE A 257 17.98 3.68 10.03
N THR A 258 18.24 4.21 11.22
CA THR A 258 18.87 3.46 12.30
C THR A 258 17.90 2.42 12.88
N ASP A 259 18.42 1.43 13.58
CA ASP A 259 17.60 0.44 14.28
C ASP A 259 16.66 1.08 15.30
N GLU A 260 17.11 2.17 15.95
CA GLU A 260 16.31 2.92 16.92
C GLU A 260 15.16 3.69 16.24
N GLU A 261 15.42 4.37 15.12
CA GLU A 261 14.40 5.07 14.34
C GLU A 261 13.32 4.09 13.83
N VAL A 262 13.74 2.92 13.32
CA VAL A 262 12.80 1.86 12.90
C VAL A 262 12.04 1.29 14.08
N SER A 263 12.71 1.01 15.21
CA SER A 263 12.05 0.51 16.42
C SER A 263 10.96 1.47 16.88
N ARG A 264 11.28 2.76 17.04
CA ARG A 264 10.34 3.81 17.44
C ARG A 264 9.17 3.92 16.48
N SER A 265 9.45 3.87 15.18
CA SER A 265 8.42 3.90 14.13
C SER A 265 7.46 2.71 14.22
N LEU A 266 7.97 1.51 14.51
CA LEU A 266 7.15 0.30 14.67
C LEU A 266 6.37 0.29 16.00
N ASP A 267 6.94 0.83 17.08
CA ASP A 267 6.24 1.00 18.35
C ASP A 267 5.06 1.97 18.19
N PHE A 268 5.28 3.06 17.45
CA PHE A 268 4.21 3.98 17.06
C PHE A 268 3.14 3.28 16.21
N LEU A 269 3.53 2.54 15.16
CA LEU A 269 2.58 1.75 14.36
C LEU A 269 1.76 0.79 15.22
N ALA A 270 2.38 0.08 16.17
CA ALA A 270 1.68 -0.84 17.06
C ALA A 270 0.69 -0.12 17.99
N SER A 271 1.04 1.08 18.47
CA SER A 271 0.20 1.89 19.37
C SER A 271 -1.06 2.45 18.70
N GLU A 272 -1.08 2.52 17.36
CA GLU A 272 -2.14 3.19 16.59
C GLU A 272 -3.39 2.34 16.37
N GLN A 273 -3.39 1.08 16.81
CA GLN A 273 -4.59 0.25 16.75
C GLN A 273 -5.72 0.87 17.59
N ARG A 274 -6.81 1.26 16.93
CA ARG A 274 -7.97 1.89 17.57
C ARG A 274 -8.78 0.90 18.38
N GLU A 275 -9.69 1.39 19.23
CA GLU A 275 -10.57 0.58 20.08
C GLU A 275 -11.29 -0.53 19.31
N ASP A 276 -11.81 -0.19 18.13
CA ASP A 276 -12.51 -1.09 17.20
C ASP A 276 -11.64 -2.19 16.57
N GLY A 277 -10.33 -2.17 16.80
CA GLY A 277 -9.36 -3.17 16.34
C GLY A 277 -8.70 -2.86 15.00
N GLY A 278 -9.15 -1.83 14.27
CA GLY A 278 -8.55 -1.42 13.01
C GLY A 278 -7.51 -0.32 13.17
N TRP A 279 -6.67 -0.14 12.14
CA TRP A 279 -5.75 0.99 12.05
C TRP A 279 -6.43 2.23 11.44
N PRO A 280 -5.97 3.44 11.78
CA PRO A 280 -6.47 4.69 11.20
C PRO A 280 -6.04 4.84 9.74
N LEU A 281 -6.84 5.59 8.96
CA LEU A 281 -6.34 6.23 7.74
C LEU A 281 -5.64 7.53 8.13
N ARG A 282 -4.42 7.74 7.64
CA ARG A 282 -3.66 8.99 7.84
C ARG A 282 -3.83 9.98 6.69
N TRP A 283 -4.40 9.53 5.58
CA TRP A 283 -4.57 10.34 4.39
C TRP A 283 -5.96 10.96 4.27
N ARG A 284 -6.09 11.83 3.29
CA ARG A 284 -7.32 12.57 3.01
C ARG A 284 -8.50 11.63 2.75
N GLN A 285 -9.55 11.81 3.55
CA GLN A 285 -10.83 11.11 3.38
C GLN A 285 -11.81 12.01 2.63
N TRP A 286 -12.56 11.47 1.68
CA TRP A 286 -13.51 12.24 0.86
C TRP A 286 -14.95 11.73 0.93
N ALA A 287 -15.16 10.47 1.32
CA ALA A 287 -16.48 9.88 1.54
C ALA A 287 -16.39 8.72 2.53
N ALA A 288 -17.51 8.41 3.21
CA ALA A 288 -17.57 7.36 4.22
C ALA A 288 -17.30 5.95 3.64
N GLY A 289 -17.82 5.66 2.44
CA GLY A 289 -17.62 4.36 1.78
C GLY A 289 -16.15 4.03 1.53
N PRO A 290 -15.41 4.85 0.76
CA PRO A 290 -13.97 4.66 0.55
C PRO A 290 -13.17 4.55 1.85
N ALA A 291 -13.50 5.38 2.86
CA ALA A 291 -12.83 5.32 4.15
C ALA A 291 -13.05 3.97 4.86
N LEU A 292 -14.27 3.44 4.85
CA LEU A 292 -14.57 2.13 5.43
C LEU A 292 -13.89 0.98 4.66
N GLU A 293 -13.80 1.08 3.34
CA GLU A 293 -13.14 0.06 2.50
C GLU A 293 -11.61 0.07 2.64
N ALA A 294 -11.00 1.24 2.80
CA ALA A 294 -9.56 1.39 2.94
C ALA A 294 -9.04 0.98 4.34
N ARG A 295 -9.85 1.12 5.40
CA ARG A 295 -9.41 0.79 6.78
C ARG A 295 -8.97 -0.67 6.97
N PRO A 296 -9.68 -1.68 6.45
CA PRO A 296 -9.24 -3.07 6.43
C PRO A 296 -7.92 -3.26 5.69
N MET A 297 -7.72 -2.56 4.57
CA MET A 297 -6.48 -2.64 3.80
C MET A 297 -5.28 -2.17 4.63
N VAL A 298 -5.38 -1.00 5.29
CA VAL A 298 -4.30 -0.50 6.16
C VAL A 298 -4.12 -1.35 7.41
N THR A 299 -5.18 -1.97 7.92
CA THR A 299 -5.11 -2.88 9.07
C THR A 299 -4.32 -4.14 8.73
N VAL A 300 -4.59 -4.76 7.57
CA VAL A 300 -3.83 -5.91 7.08
C VAL A 300 -2.37 -5.53 6.86
N GLU A 301 -2.10 -4.37 6.24
CA GLU A 301 -0.73 -3.92 5.98
C GLU A 301 0.04 -3.62 7.27
N ALA A 302 -0.56 -2.93 8.24
CA ALA A 302 0.07 -2.65 9.53
C ALA A 302 0.51 -3.94 10.24
N LEU A 303 -0.37 -4.94 10.30
CA LEU A 303 -0.06 -6.23 10.90
C LEU A 303 1.02 -7.01 10.11
N ARG A 304 1.01 -6.92 8.77
CA ARG A 304 2.05 -7.54 7.93
C ARG A 304 3.41 -6.88 8.19
N THR A 305 3.47 -5.55 8.25
CA THR A 305 4.69 -4.79 8.54
C THR A 305 5.23 -5.12 9.93
N LEU A 306 4.39 -5.07 10.97
CA LEU A 306 4.78 -5.44 12.33
C LEU A 306 5.37 -6.86 12.39
N ARG A 307 4.69 -7.83 11.77
CA ARG A 307 5.16 -9.21 11.71
C ARG A 307 6.46 -9.37 10.93
N ALA A 308 6.64 -8.65 9.82
CA ALA A 308 7.85 -8.68 9.01
C ALA A 308 9.10 -8.23 9.79
N TYR A 309 8.93 -7.38 10.80
CA TYR A 309 9.97 -6.95 11.73
C TYR A 309 10.01 -7.78 13.04
N GLY A 310 9.30 -8.90 13.11
CA GLY A 310 9.30 -9.78 14.28
C GLY A 310 8.57 -9.22 15.50
N ARG A 311 7.73 -8.18 15.35
CA ARG A 311 6.86 -7.73 16.43
C ARG A 311 5.75 -8.74 16.65
N SER A 312 5.51 -9.11 17.92
CA SER A 312 4.39 -9.97 18.28
C SER A 312 3.08 -9.24 18.04
N VAL A 313 2.22 -9.81 17.21
CA VAL A 313 0.88 -9.27 16.92
C VAL A 313 -0.22 -10.09 17.58
N GLY A 314 0.09 -11.28 18.13
CA GLY A 314 -0.90 -12.19 18.70
C GLY A 314 -0.77 -13.61 18.21
#